data_AF-A0A5C6FHI3-F1
#
_entry.id   AF-A0A5C6FHI3-F1
#
_cell.length_a   1.000
_cell.length_b   1.000
_cell.length_c   1.000
_cell.angle_alpha   90.00
_cell.angle_beta   90.00
_cell.angle_gamma   90.00
#
_symmetry.space_group_name_H-M   'P 1'
#
loop_
_entity.id
_entity.type
_entity.pdbx_description
1 polymer ?
#
loop_
_entity_poly.entity_id
_entity_poly.type
_entity_poly.pdbx_seq_one_letter_code
_entity_poly.pdbx_strand_id
1 'polypeptide(L)'
;MSLPGSTSPGNARFHLDIDDELRLERFDASGQLQSMSITTTPDRALRIDSVGELPKVPLRKFFQLRSALREFALLVGHDIIIGHQGKQVVRVRVSNEGTAKLSTAWWTLAMQRLVGH
;
A
#
# COMPACT_ATOMS: atom_id res chain seq x y z
N MET A 1 -17.13 27.20 -34.71
CA MET A 1 -15.69 27.03 -35.02
C MET A 1 -15.10 26.11 -33.98
N SER A 2 -14.58 24.95 -34.40
CA SER A 2 -13.80 23.99 -33.59
C SER A 2 -12.32 24.16 -34.00
N LEU A 3 -11.29 24.03 -33.15
CA LEU A 3 -10.67 22.83 -32.53
C LEU A 3 -9.36 23.30 -31.81
N PRO A 4 -8.50 22.47 -31.15
CA PRO A 4 -8.70 21.24 -30.36
C PRO A 4 -7.86 21.17 -29.03
N GLY A 5 -8.20 20.20 -28.17
CA GLY A 5 -7.26 19.28 -27.48
C GLY A 5 -6.15 19.82 -26.55
N SER A 6 -6.31 19.61 -25.25
CA SER A 6 -5.21 19.15 -24.38
C SER A 6 -5.75 18.32 -23.23
N THR A 7 -5.68 17.00 -23.39
CA THR A 7 -5.82 16.02 -22.31
C THR A 7 -4.55 16.08 -21.46
N SER A 8 -4.56 16.89 -20.41
CA SER A 8 -3.63 16.67 -19.29
C SER A 8 -4.37 15.78 -18.29
N PRO A 9 -3.86 14.57 -17.95
CA PRO A 9 -4.44 13.79 -16.88
C PRO A 9 -4.25 14.61 -15.61
N GLY A 10 -5.32 15.25 -15.16
CA GLY A 10 -5.30 16.09 -13.97
C GLY A 10 -4.65 15.30 -12.85
N ASN A 11 -3.47 15.73 -12.42
CA ASN A 11 -2.80 15.18 -11.26
C ASN A 11 -3.78 15.32 -10.10
N ALA A 12 -4.43 14.21 -9.73
CA ALA A 12 -5.29 14.16 -8.58
C ALA A 12 -4.46 14.61 -7.37
N ARG A 13 -4.74 15.82 -6.87
CA ARG A 13 -4.23 16.26 -5.58
C ARG A 13 -5.07 15.57 -4.53
N PHE A 14 -4.52 14.51 -3.96
CA PHE A 14 -5.10 13.84 -2.81
C PHE A 14 -4.74 14.67 -1.57
N HIS A 15 -5.75 15.31 -0.97
CA HIS A 15 -5.66 15.84 0.39
C HIS A 15 -6.17 14.74 1.31
N LEU A 16 -5.30 14.25 2.20
CA LEU A 16 -5.60 13.15 3.10
C LEU A 16 -5.78 13.75 4.50
N ASP A 17 -7.03 13.83 4.96
CA ASP A 17 -7.36 14.17 6.35
C ASP A 17 -7.58 12.84 7.09
N ILE A 18 -6.61 12.42 7.89
CA ILE A 18 -6.61 11.12 8.58
C ILE A 18 -7.16 11.34 9.98
N ASP A 19 -8.47 11.21 10.14
CA ASP A 19 -9.13 11.29 11.45
C ASP A 19 -9.88 10.00 11.83
N ASP A 20 -9.54 8.84 11.23
CA ASP A 20 -9.33 7.57 11.99
C ASP A 20 -9.20 6.30 11.12
N GLU A 21 -9.80 6.23 9.92
CA GLU A 21 -9.66 5.06 9.06
C GLU A 21 -9.99 5.37 7.60
N LEU A 22 -9.09 5.04 6.67
CA LEU A 22 -9.36 5.07 5.23
C LEU A 22 -9.56 3.65 4.72
N ARG A 23 -10.74 3.35 4.18
CA ARG A 23 -11.04 2.05 3.58
C ARG A 23 -11.11 2.14 2.05
N LEU A 24 -10.42 1.25 1.35
CA LEU A 24 -10.45 1.08 -0.09
C LEU A 24 -10.99 -0.31 -0.43
N GLU A 25 -11.93 -0.37 -1.36
CA GLU A 25 -12.52 -1.63 -1.80
C GLU A 25 -12.37 -1.79 -3.31
N ARG A 26 -12.09 -3.02 -3.73
CA ARG A 26 -11.98 -3.39 -5.15
C ARG A 26 -13.07 -4.39 -5.47
N PHE A 27 -13.81 -4.12 -6.55
CA PHE A 27 -14.92 -4.94 -7.03
C PHE A 27 -14.65 -5.47 -8.44
N ASP A 28 -15.31 -6.57 -8.79
CA ASP A 28 -15.50 -7.04 -10.16
C ASP A 28 -16.98 -7.41 -10.43
N ALA A 29 -17.25 -8.08 -11.54
CA ALA A 29 -18.59 -8.50 -11.93
C ALA A 29 -19.24 -9.52 -10.97
N SER A 30 -18.44 -10.18 -10.12
CA SER A 30 -18.89 -11.19 -9.15
C SER A 30 -19.03 -10.64 -7.72
N GLY A 31 -18.47 -9.47 -7.43
CA GLY A 31 -18.61 -8.79 -6.14
C GLY A 31 -17.32 -8.17 -5.63
N GLN A 32 -17.17 -8.09 -4.30
CA GLN A 32 -15.99 -7.52 -3.67
C GLN A 32 -14.82 -8.50 -3.73
N LEU A 33 -13.74 -8.12 -4.42
CA LEU A 33 -12.51 -8.90 -4.54
C LEU A 33 -11.49 -8.60 -3.45
N GLN A 34 -11.43 -7.34 -2.99
CA GLN A 34 -10.43 -6.91 -2.04
C GLN A 34 -10.97 -5.77 -1.17
N SER A 35 -10.56 -5.76 0.10
CA SER A 35 -10.69 -4.62 1.00
C SER A 35 -9.32 -4.26 1.53
N MET A 36 -9.06 -2.97 1.70
CA MET A 36 -7.87 -2.45 2.36
C MET A 36 -8.31 -1.38 3.36
N SER A 37 -7.73 -1.38 4.55
CA SER A 37 -7.88 -0.32 5.52
C SER A 37 -6.52 0.29 5.82
N ILE A 38 -6.49 1.61 5.89
CA ILE A 38 -5.32 2.40 6.27
C ILE A 38 -5.70 3.11 7.57
N THR A 39 -4.95 2.82 8.62
CA THR A 39 -5.17 3.34 9.96
C THR A 39 -3.86 3.88 10.52
N THR A 40 -3.95 4.86 11.41
CA THR A 40 -2.81 5.29 12.21
C THR A 40 -2.90 4.59 13.56
N THR A 41 -1.86 3.85 13.94
CA THR A 41 -1.84 3.14 15.21
C THR A 41 -1.45 4.08 16.37
N PRO A 42 -1.73 3.73 17.63
CA PRO A 42 -1.36 4.55 18.79
C PRO A 42 0.15 4.81 18.92
N ASP A 43 1.00 3.91 18.41
CA ASP A 43 2.46 4.09 18.30
C ASP A 43 2.87 4.94 17.08
N ARG A 44 1.91 5.63 16.46
CA ARG A 44 2.07 6.46 15.26
C ARG A 44 2.59 5.70 14.04
N ALA A 45 2.39 4.40 13.94
CA ALA A 45 2.67 3.70 12.70
C ALA A 45 1.49 3.83 11.73
N LEU A 46 1.77 3.99 10.44
CA LEU A 46 0.77 3.84 9.40
C LEU A 46 0.56 2.36 9.12
N ARG A 47 -0.62 1.84 9.44
CA ARG A 47 -0.98 0.43 9.25
C ARG A 47 -1.91 0.29 8.06
N ILE A 48 -1.49 -0.50 7.08
CA ILE A 48 -2.25 -0.85 5.89
C ILE A 48 -2.59 -2.33 5.98
N ASP A 49 -3.83 -2.67 6.31
CA ASP A 49 -4.29 -4.05 6.30
C ASP A 49 -5.13 -4.32 5.05
N SER A 50 -5.06 -5.54 4.54
CA SER A 50 -5.82 -5.95 3.36
C SER A 50 -6.39 -7.35 3.51
N VAL A 51 -7.55 -7.58 2.91
CA VAL A 51 -8.27 -8.85 2.85
C VAL A 51 -8.75 -9.09 1.42
N GLY A 52 -8.86 -10.35 1.01
CA GLY A 52 -9.28 -10.75 -0.34
C GLY A 52 -8.09 -11.09 -1.25
N GLU A 53 -8.27 -10.97 -2.55
CA GLU A 53 -7.26 -11.37 -3.52
C GLU A 53 -6.16 -10.33 -3.68
N LEU A 54 -4.89 -10.75 -3.59
CA LEU A 54 -3.76 -9.89 -3.94
C LEU A 54 -3.62 -9.77 -5.47
N PRO A 55 -3.39 -8.56 -5.99
CA PRO A 55 -3.12 -8.39 -7.41
C PRO A 55 -1.86 -9.17 -7.82
N LYS A 56 -1.97 -9.97 -8.88
CA LYS A 56 -0.84 -10.71 -9.47
C LYS A 56 0.11 -9.74 -10.17
N VAL A 57 1.01 -9.12 -9.40
CA VAL A 57 2.00 -8.18 -9.94
C VAL A 57 3.30 -8.91 -10.34
N PRO A 58 4.00 -8.45 -11.39
CA PRO A 58 5.36 -8.89 -11.70
C PRO A 58 6.33 -8.59 -10.55
N LEU A 59 7.32 -9.47 -10.32
CA LEU A 59 8.34 -9.27 -9.28
C LEU A 59 9.08 -7.93 -9.42
N ARG A 60 9.33 -7.45 -10.65
CA ARG A 60 9.94 -6.14 -10.90
C ARG A 60 9.13 -4.98 -10.29
N LYS A 61 7.80 -5.05 -10.37
CA LYS A 61 6.90 -4.04 -9.76
C LYS A 61 6.97 -4.10 -8.24
N PHE A 62 7.14 -5.30 -7.67
CA PHE A 62 7.36 -5.45 -6.23
C PHE A 62 8.66 -4.77 -5.77
N PHE A 63 9.77 -4.94 -6.49
CA PHE A 63 11.03 -4.25 -6.14
C PHE A 63 10.91 -2.72 -6.24
N GLN A 64 10.22 -2.20 -7.26
CA GLN A 64 9.93 -0.77 -7.36
C GLN A 64 9.10 -0.28 -6.18
N LEU A 65 8.08 -1.05 -5.78
CA LEU A 65 7.24 -0.74 -4.63
C LEU A 65 8.05 -0.67 -3.33
N ARG A 66 9.10 -1.51 -3.16
CA ARG A 66 9.97 -1.46 -1.98
C ARG A 66 10.71 -0.12 -1.85
N SER A 67 11.19 0.46 -2.95
CA SER A 67 11.85 1.78 -2.92
C SER A 67 10.84 2.85 -2.56
N ALA A 68 9.70 2.86 -3.27
CA ALA A 68 8.62 3.81 -3.03
C ALA A 68 8.11 3.77 -1.58
N LEU A 69 7.99 2.59 -0.97
CA LEU A 69 7.58 2.44 0.42
C LEU A 69 8.60 3.01 1.42
N ARG A 70 9.90 2.93 1.13
CA ARG A 70 10.94 3.54 1.97
C ARG A 70 10.91 5.06 1.88
N GLU A 71 10.83 5.59 0.67
CA GLU A 71 10.71 7.03 0.42
C GLU A 71 9.44 7.59 1.06
N PHE A 72 8.33 6.88 0.92
CA PHE A 72 7.07 7.26 1.54
C PHE A 72 7.14 7.24 3.07
N ALA A 73 7.75 6.23 3.69
CA ALA A 73 7.95 6.19 5.14
C ALA A 73 8.78 7.38 5.63
N LEU A 74 9.85 7.73 4.91
CA LEU A 74 10.68 8.89 5.23
C LEU A 74 9.92 10.22 5.08
N LEU A 75 9.12 10.34 4.01
CA LEU A 75 8.31 11.53 3.74
C LEU A 75 7.25 11.75 4.84
N VAL A 76 6.59 10.67 5.26
CA VAL A 76 5.55 10.73 6.29
C VAL A 76 6.16 10.80 7.70
N GLY A 77 7.42 10.39 7.87
CA GLY A 77 8.11 10.38 9.17
C GLY A 77 7.61 9.30 10.13
N HIS A 78 6.93 8.27 9.62
CA HIS A 78 6.29 7.24 10.43
C HIS A 78 6.67 5.84 9.94
N ASP A 79 6.67 4.88 10.88
CA ASP A 79 6.76 3.45 10.56
C ASP A 79 5.57 3.05 9.66
N ILE A 80 5.80 2.13 8.72
CA ILE A 80 4.74 1.57 7.88
C ILE A 80 4.64 0.08 8.13
N ILE A 81 3.44 -0.40 8.42
CA ILE A 81 3.14 -1.82 8.61
C ILE A 81 2.10 -2.22 7.58
N ILE A 82 2.43 -3.18 6.72
CA ILE A 82 1.49 -3.73 5.74
C ILE A 82 1.13 -5.15 6.14
N GLY A 83 -0.16 -5.38 6.36
CA GLY A 83 -0.75 -6.68 6.61
C GLY A 83 -1.63 -7.17 5.47
N HIS A 84 -1.72 -8.49 5.34
CA HIS A 84 -2.66 -9.16 4.46
C HIS A 84 -3.22 -10.40 5.15
N GLN A 85 -4.55 -10.55 5.15
CA GLN A 85 -5.25 -11.67 5.79
C GLN A 85 -4.80 -11.85 7.25
N GLY A 86 -4.72 -10.73 7.99
CA GLY A 86 -4.30 -10.70 9.40
C GLY A 86 -2.81 -10.97 9.66
N LYS A 87 -1.99 -11.17 8.62
CA LYS A 87 -0.54 -11.42 8.76
C LYS A 87 0.27 -10.22 8.30
N GLN A 88 1.27 -9.80 9.08
CA GLN A 88 2.22 -8.79 8.64
C GLN A 88 3.07 -9.33 7.49
N VAL A 89 3.09 -8.61 6.38
CA VAL A 89 3.80 -8.99 5.16
C VAL A 89 5.02 -8.10 4.93
N VAL A 90 4.86 -6.80 5.14
CA VAL A 90 5.94 -5.81 4.99
C VAL A 90 5.96 -4.91 6.22
N ARG A 91 7.15 -4.55 6.69
CA ARG A 91 7.31 -3.49 7.67
C ARG A 91 8.47 -2.59 7.27
N VAL A 92 8.22 -1.30 7.22
CA VAL A 92 9.22 -0.25 7.05
C VAL A 92 9.39 0.45 8.40
N ARG A 93 10.63 0.48 8.90
CA ARG A 93 10.97 1.23 10.10
C ARG A 93 11.74 2.48 9.73
N VAL A 94 11.30 3.64 10.20
CA VAL A 94 12.05 4.89 10.05
C VAL A 94 12.99 5.04 11.24
N SER A 95 14.22 5.42 10.97
CA SER A 95 15.22 5.73 11.99
C SER A 95 15.35 7.24 12.18
N ASN A 96 15.76 7.64 13.38
CA ASN A 96 16.07 9.03 13.69
C ASN A 96 17.26 9.59 12.87
N GLU A 97 18.05 8.71 12.24
CA GLU A 97 19.18 9.05 11.36
C GLU A 97 18.74 9.33 9.91
N GLY A 98 17.43 9.40 9.63
CA GLY A 98 16.90 9.70 8.30
C GLY A 98 16.98 8.52 7.33
N THR A 99 17.12 7.29 7.83
CA THR A 99 17.08 6.07 7.00
C THR A 99 15.82 5.25 7.25
N ALA A 100 15.36 4.52 6.23
CA ALA A 100 14.21 3.61 6.34
C ALA A 100 14.61 2.16 6.03
N LYS A 101 14.40 1.26 7.00
CA LYS A 101 14.69 -0.17 6.88
C LYS A 101 13.41 -0.93 6.53
N LEU A 102 13.40 -1.58 5.37
CA LEU A 102 12.27 -2.39 4.91
C LEU A 102 12.56 -3.88 5.15
N SER A 103 11.65 -4.53 5.86
CA SER A 103 11.60 -5.97 6.11
C SER A 103 10.38 -6.58 5.43
N THR A 104 10.51 -7.82 4.98
CA THR A 104 9.46 -8.51 4.23
C THR A 104 9.41 -9.98 4.61
N ALA A 105 8.23 -10.46 4.95
CA ALA A 105 7.96 -11.87 5.16
C ALA A 105 7.82 -12.56 3.80
N TRP A 106 8.95 -12.85 3.15
CA TRP A 106 9.00 -13.45 1.81
C TRP A 106 8.27 -14.79 1.73
N TRP A 107 8.32 -15.59 2.79
CA TRP A 107 7.58 -16.86 2.86
C TRP A 107 6.06 -16.65 2.81
N THR A 108 5.55 -15.63 3.51
CA THR A 108 4.12 -15.27 3.49
C THR A 108 3.68 -14.82 2.09
N LEU A 109 4.50 -13.99 1.41
CA LEU A 109 4.24 -13.59 0.02
C LEU A 109 4.28 -14.77 -0.96
N ALA A 110 5.24 -15.67 -0.79
CA ALA A 110 5.40 -16.84 -1.65
C ALA A 110 4.23 -17.81 -1.49
N MET A 111 3.84 -18.12 -0.25
CA MET A 111 2.69 -18.98 0.04
C MET A 111 1.39 -18.35 -0.46
N GLN A 112 1.21 -17.03 -0.34
CA GLN A 112 0.04 -16.34 -0.88
C GLN A 112 -0.02 -16.38 -2.42
N ARG A 113 1.13 -16.36 -3.10
CA ARG A 113 1.18 -16.48 -4.57
C ARG A 113 0.96 -17.91 -5.07
N LEU A 114 1.39 -18.91 -4.30
CA LEU A 114 1.33 -20.32 -4.67
C LEU A 114 0.01 -20.99 -4.27
N VAL A 115 -0.55 -20.63 -3.11
CA VAL A 115 -1.69 -21.33 -2.51
C VAL A 115 -3.03 -20.72 -2.89
N GLY A 116 -3.07 -19.49 -3.43
CA GLY A 116 -4.24 -18.90 -4.09
C GLY A 116 -5.56 -19.18 -3.37
N HIS A 117 -5.85 -18.42 -2.32
CA HIS A 117 -7.18 -18.35 -1.73
C HIS A 117 -7.85 -17.06 -2.14
#